data_AF-A0A1S9UIQ0-F1
#
_entry.id   AF-A0A1S9UIQ0-F1
#
_cell.length_a   1.000
_cell.length_b   1.000
_cell.length_c   1.000
_cell.angle_alpha   90.00
_cell.angle_beta   90.00
_cell.angle_gamma   90.00
#
_symmetry.space_group_name_H-M   'P 1'
#
loop_
_entity.id
_entity.type
_entity.pdbx_description
1 polymer ?
#
loop_
_entity_poly.entity_id
_entity_poly.type
_entity_poly.pdbx_seq_one_letter_code
_entity_poly.pdbx_strand_id
1 'polypeptide(L)'
;MLYICIAILVGVSIVVARIINANLAKKIGNWEGTFFNYITGLFFSMLFLIFSSDSLYISSHTLQSIPIAVYLGGLVGVIVISLSNYITPKIPAFYLTLLIFIGQLFTGTIIDFFLSHELSMGKIVGGIFVLIGLTYNLLVDRPIKTVKHSHVQL
;
A
#
# COMPACT_ATOMS: atom_id res chain seq x y z
N MET A 1 -21.21 -13.24 0.83
CA MET A 1 -21.10 -12.76 -0.56
C MET A 1 -20.79 -11.27 -0.63
N LEU A 2 -21.55 -10.40 0.07
CA LEU A 2 -21.29 -8.95 0.11
C LEU A 2 -19.83 -8.58 0.47
N TYR A 3 -19.26 -9.16 1.53
CA TYR A 3 -17.87 -8.90 1.93
C TYR A 3 -16.83 -9.29 0.88
N ILE A 4 -17.10 -10.32 0.07
CA ILE A 4 -16.21 -10.74 -1.03
C ILE A 4 -16.24 -9.69 -2.13
N CYS A 5 -17.44 -9.21 -2.50
CA CYS A 5 -17.58 -8.13 -3.47
C CYS A 5 -16.87 -6.85 -3.00
N ILE A 6 -17.01 -6.49 -1.73
CA ILE A 6 -16.32 -5.34 -1.14
C ILE A 6 -14.80 -5.55 -1.20
N ALA A 7 -14.28 -6.72 -0.85
CA ALA A 7 -12.85 -7.00 -0.91
C ALA A 7 -12.28 -6.86 -2.34
N ILE A 8 -13.01 -7.33 -3.34
CA ILE A 8 -12.63 -7.17 -4.76
C ILE A 8 -12.62 -5.68 -5.13
N LEU A 9 -13.67 -4.93 -4.78
CA LEU A 9 -13.76 -3.49 -5.06
C LEU A 9 -12.65 -2.69 -4.38
N VAL A 10 -12.28 -3.05 -3.14
CA VAL A 10 -11.16 -2.46 -2.42
C VAL A 10 -9.85 -2.73 -3.15
N GLY A 11 -9.62 -3.98 -3.58
CA GLY A 11 -8.41 -4.34 -4.35
C GLY A 11 -8.28 -3.52 -5.65
N VAL A 12 -9.36 -3.42 -6.43
CA VAL A 12 -9.40 -2.61 -7.65
C VAL A 12 -9.14 -1.13 -7.32
N SER A 13 -9.84 -0.59 -6.32
CA SER A 13 -9.71 0.81 -5.93
C SER A 13 -8.29 1.16 -5.49
N ILE A 14 -7.63 0.31 -4.69
CA ILE A 14 -6.26 0.53 -4.22
C ILE A 14 -5.28 0.59 -5.40
N VAL A 15 -5.39 -0.34 -6.34
CA VAL A 15 -4.48 -0.40 -7.51
C VAL A 15 -4.71 0.81 -8.42
N VAL A 16 -5.96 1.14 -8.74
CA VAL A 16 -6.30 2.28 -9.59
C VAL A 16 -5.86 3.59 -8.94
N ALA A 17 -6.17 3.81 -7.66
CA ALA A 17 -5.77 5.01 -6.94
C ALA A 17 -4.25 5.19 -6.93
N ARG A 18 -3.50 4.12 -6.64
CA ARG A 18 -2.04 4.15 -6.67
C ARG A 18 -1.49 4.56 -8.04
N ILE A 19 -2.03 4.01 -9.14
CA ILE A 19 -1.60 4.35 -10.51
C ILE A 19 -1.92 5.82 -10.83
N ILE A 20 -3.11 6.29 -10.48
CA ILE A 20 -3.50 7.70 -10.67
C ILE A 20 -2.57 8.63 -9.89
N ASN A 21 -2.30 8.34 -8.62
CA ASN A 21 -1.41 9.14 -7.77
C ASN A 21 0.01 9.18 -8.31
N ALA A 22 0.55 8.04 -8.75
CA ALA A 22 1.89 7.98 -9.34
C ALA A 22 1.97 8.78 -10.66
N ASN A 23 0.94 8.70 -11.49
CA ASN A 23 0.86 9.49 -12.73
C ASN A 23 0.75 11.00 -12.46
N LEU A 24 0.00 11.40 -11.43
CA LEU A 24 -0.07 12.79 -10.99
C LEU A 24 1.30 13.25 -10.48
N ALA A 25 1.91 12.49 -9.57
CA ALA A 25 3.24 12.78 -9.02
C ALA A 25 4.33 12.90 -10.11
N LYS A 26 4.23 12.11 -11.19
CA LYS A 26 5.13 12.23 -12.34
C LYS A 26 4.98 13.56 -13.09
N LYS A 27 3.80 14.18 -13.07
CA LYS A 27 3.51 15.45 -13.75
C LYS A 27 3.84 16.67 -12.88
N ILE A 28 3.50 16.63 -11.59
CA ILE A 28 3.58 17.82 -10.72
C ILE A 28 4.66 17.73 -9.64
N GLY A 29 5.38 16.61 -9.55
CA GLY A 29 6.35 16.34 -8.50
C GLY A 29 5.80 15.42 -7.42
N ASN A 30 6.71 14.70 -6.75
CA ASN A 30 6.35 13.65 -5.80
C ASN A 30 5.75 14.20 -4.50
N TRP A 31 6.26 15.35 -4.04
CA TRP A 31 5.79 16.00 -2.81
C TRP A 31 4.42 16.65 -3.02
N GLU A 32 4.27 17.33 -4.15
CA GLU A 32 3.03 17.96 -4.60
C GLU A 32 1.95 16.90 -4.85
N GLY A 33 2.31 15.79 -5.51
CA GLY A 33 1.40 14.64 -5.69
C GLY A 33 0.95 14.04 -4.36
N THR A 34 1.86 13.92 -3.38
CA THR A 34 1.51 13.43 -2.04
C THR A 34 0.62 14.42 -1.29
N PHE A 35 0.86 15.72 -1.43
CA PHE A 35 0.02 16.76 -0.85
C PHE A 35 -1.42 16.72 -1.39
N PHE A 36 -1.59 16.63 -2.72
CA PHE A 36 -2.92 16.49 -3.32
C PHE A 36 -3.61 15.18 -2.92
N ASN A 37 -2.86 14.10 -2.73
CA ASN A 37 -3.41 12.86 -2.19
C ASN A 37 -4.01 13.07 -0.78
N TYR A 38 -3.30 13.77 0.11
CA TYR A 38 -3.80 14.07 1.45
C TYR A 38 -4.99 15.00 1.45
N ILE A 39 -4.96 16.09 0.67
CA ILE A 39 -6.08 17.02 0.59
C ILE A 39 -7.34 16.34 0.07
N THR A 40 -7.23 15.53 -0.99
CA THR A 40 -8.38 14.80 -1.54
C THR A 40 -8.91 13.78 -0.53
N GLY A 41 -8.03 13.00 0.11
CA GLY A 41 -8.41 12.07 1.17
C GLY A 41 -9.10 12.77 2.35
N LEU A 42 -8.57 13.90 2.80
CA LEU A 42 -9.14 14.70 3.89
C LEU A 42 -10.53 15.25 3.51
N PHE A 43 -10.67 15.79 2.29
CA PHE A 43 -11.94 16.30 1.78
C PHE A 43 -13.03 15.22 1.80
N PHE A 44 -12.75 14.04 1.23
CA PHE A 44 -13.71 12.93 1.23
C PHE A 44 -13.96 12.35 2.63
N SER A 45 -12.95 12.30 3.49
CA SER A 45 -13.12 11.85 4.88
C SER A 45 -14.03 12.81 5.66
N MET A 46 -13.90 14.11 5.44
CA MET A 46 -14.76 15.12 6.07
C MET A 46 -16.18 15.06 5.52
N LEU A 47 -16.33 14.86 4.21
CA LEU A 47 -17.63 14.65 3.58
C LEU A 47 -18.32 13.40 4.17
N PHE A 48 -17.59 12.29 4.29
CA PHE A 48 -18.07 11.07 4.91
C PHE A 48 -18.48 11.30 6.37
N LEU A 49 -17.69 12.04 7.15
CA LEU A 49 -18.00 12.36 8.53
C LEU A 49 -19.30 13.17 8.66
N ILE A 50 -19.56 14.14 7.77
CA ILE A 50 -20.78 14.95 7.78
C ILE A 50 -22.02 14.11 7.42
N PHE A 51 -21.87 13.16 6.51
CA PHE A 51 -22.97 12.27 6.12
C PHE A 51 -23.10 11.02 7.01
N SER A 52 -22.09 10.72 7.82
CA SER A 52 -22.21 9.69 8.85
C SER A 52 -23.22 10.16 9.89
N SER A 53 -24.01 9.23 10.41
CA SER A 53 -24.94 9.49 11.52
C SER A 53 -24.23 9.69 12.87
N ASP A 54 -22.89 9.71 12.88
CA ASP A 54 -22.09 9.90 14.07
C ASP A 54 -22.09 11.36 14.53
N SER A 55 -22.06 11.56 15.86
CA SER A 55 -22.01 12.92 16.40
C SER A 55 -20.65 13.56 16.14
N LEU A 56 -20.64 14.78 15.58
CA LEU A 56 -19.45 15.62 15.48
C LEU A 56 -18.92 16.10 16.84
N TYR A 57 -19.66 15.84 17.92
CA TYR A 57 -19.27 16.23 19.27
C TYR A 57 -18.28 15.22 19.85
N ILE A 58 -17.02 15.61 19.94
CA ILE A 58 -15.97 14.85 20.64
C ILE A 58 -15.72 15.52 21.98
N SER A 59 -15.86 14.78 23.08
CA SER A 59 -15.59 15.34 24.41
C SER A 59 -14.11 15.68 24.58
N SER A 60 -13.80 16.77 25.28
CA SER A 60 -12.42 17.17 25.59
C SER A 60 -11.65 16.10 26.36
N HIS A 61 -12.34 15.34 27.21
CA HIS A 61 -11.78 14.22 27.94
C HIS A 61 -11.35 13.07 27.00
N THR A 62 -12.15 12.77 25.97
CA THR A 62 -11.79 11.77 24.95
C THR A 62 -10.57 12.22 24.14
N LEU A 63 -10.45 13.52 23.85
CA LEU A 63 -9.29 14.02 23.09
C LEU A 63 -7.99 13.92 23.89
N GLN A 64 -8.05 14.16 25.20
CA GLN A 64 -6.88 14.07 26.09
C GLN A 64 -6.43 12.64 26.37
N SER A 65 -7.30 11.63 26.22
CA SER A 65 -6.95 10.24 26.45
C SER A 65 -6.26 9.56 25.25
N ILE A 66 -6.17 10.22 24.10
CA ILE A 66 -5.56 9.65 22.88
C ILE A 66 -4.04 9.76 22.96
N PRO A 67 -3.29 8.63 22.87
CA PRO A 67 -1.83 8.67 22.86
C PRO A 67 -1.29 9.45 21.66
N ILE A 68 -0.27 10.28 21.90
CA ILE A 68 0.39 11.08 20.85
C ILE A 68 0.91 10.20 19.70
N ALA A 69 1.31 8.96 20.00
CA ALA A 69 1.78 7.99 19.00
C ALA A 69 0.76 7.70 17.89
N VAL A 70 -0.55 7.81 18.15
CA VAL A 70 -1.60 7.58 17.14
C VAL A 70 -1.52 8.61 16.01
N TYR A 71 -1.14 9.85 16.32
CA TYR A 71 -0.99 10.92 15.32
C TYR A 71 0.21 10.72 14.37
N LEU A 72 1.19 9.89 14.75
CA LEU A 72 2.31 9.54 13.88
C LEU A 72 1.90 8.69 12.67
N GLY A 73 0.71 8.07 12.70
CA GLY A 73 0.17 7.35 11.55
C GLY A 73 0.05 8.22 10.30
N GLY A 74 -0.26 9.52 10.49
CA GLY A 74 -0.27 10.50 9.40
C GLY A 74 1.10 10.68 8.74
N LEU A 75 2.18 10.74 9.54
CA LEU A 75 3.55 10.86 9.03
C LEU A 75 3.99 9.59 8.30
N VAL A 76 3.67 8.42 8.84
CA VAL A 76 3.93 7.13 8.17
C VAL A 76 3.22 7.06 6.83
N GLY A 77 1.96 7.53 6.74
CA GLY A 77 1.21 7.60 5.49
C GLY A 77 1.89 8.46 4.42
N VAL A 78 2.46 9.62 4.78
CA VAL A 78 3.21 10.48 3.84
C VAL A 78 4.39 9.72 3.25
N ILE A 79 5.14 8.99 4.08
CA ILE A 79 6.27 8.17 3.65
C ILE A 79 5.79 7.06 2.69
N VAL A 80 4.72 6.36 3.06
CA VAL A 80 4.15 5.27 2.24
C VAL A 80 3.68 5.77 0.88
N ILE A 81 2.94 6.87 0.82
CA ILE A 81 2.42 7.43 -0.44
C ILE A 81 3.57 7.95 -1.30
N SER A 82 4.53 8.67 -0.71
CA SER A 82 5.71 9.17 -1.41
C SER A 82 6.53 8.03 -2.03
N LEU A 83 6.78 6.95 -1.28
CA LEU A 83 7.48 5.78 -1.78
C LEU A 83 6.66 5.06 -2.85
N SER A 84 5.35 4.93 -2.64
CA SER A 84 4.41 4.32 -3.59
C SER A 84 4.40 5.04 -4.93
N ASN A 85 4.35 6.38 -4.92
CA ASN A 85 4.42 7.21 -6.12
C ASN A 85 5.75 7.02 -6.87
N TYR A 86 6.87 6.86 -6.14
CA TYR A 86 8.19 6.64 -6.72
C TYR A 86 8.37 5.25 -7.34
N ILE A 87 7.88 4.18 -6.71
CA ILE A 87 8.09 2.80 -7.15
C ILE A 87 7.07 2.33 -8.19
N THR A 88 5.83 2.84 -8.14
CA THR A 88 4.74 2.46 -9.04
C THR A 88 5.09 2.56 -10.53
N PRO A 89 5.74 3.62 -11.04
CA PRO A 89 6.09 3.69 -12.46
C PRO A 89 7.29 2.80 -12.85
N LYS A 90 7.97 2.17 -11.88
CA LYS A 90 9.21 1.40 -12.11
C LYS A 90 9.01 -0.11 -12.09
N ILE A 91 7.94 -0.58 -11.45
CA ILE A 91 7.67 -2.00 -11.22
C ILE A 91 6.30 -2.32 -11.81
N PRO A 92 6.13 -3.42 -12.57
CA PRO A 92 4.81 -3.80 -13.08
C PRO A 92 3.80 -3.95 -11.94
N ALA A 93 2.56 -3.50 -12.18
CA ALA A 93 1.54 -3.37 -11.15
C ALA A 93 1.23 -4.69 -10.41
N PHE A 94 1.30 -5.81 -11.12
CA PHE A 94 1.13 -7.15 -10.54
C PHE A 94 2.19 -7.44 -9.47
N TYR A 95 3.47 -7.33 -9.82
CA TYR A 95 4.60 -7.57 -8.92
C TYR A 95 4.59 -6.65 -7.71
N LEU A 96 4.32 -5.36 -7.93
CA LEU A 96 4.28 -4.39 -6.84
C LEU A 96 3.14 -4.71 -5.86
N THR A 97 1.97 -5.08 -6.35
CA THR A 97 0.82 -5.42 -5.50
C THR A 97 1.12 -6.67 -4.67
N LEU A 98 1.72 -7.68 -5.27
CA LEU A 98 2.08 -8.92 -4.56
C LEU A 98 3.16 -8.66 -3.50
N LEU A 99 4.17 -7.84 -3.82
CA LEU A 99 5.21 -7.46 -2.87
C LEU A 99 4.65 -6.68 -1.68
N ILE A 100 3.78 -5.70 -1.92
CA ILE A 100 3.12 -4.91 -0.85
C ILE A 100 2.26 -5.83 0.02
N PHE A 101 1.46 -6.71 -0.59
CA PHE A 101 0.60 -7.65 0.12
C PHE A 101 1.40 -8.56 1.07
N ILE A 102 2.49 -9.15 0.57
CA ILE A 102 3.38 -10.00 1.36
C ILE A 102 4.01 -9.21 2.52
N GLY A 103 4.54 -8.01 2.22
CA GLY A 103 5.16 -7.16 3.24
C GLY A 103 4.20 -6.80 4.36
N GLN A 104 2.95 -6.44 4.01
CA GLN A 104 1.89 -6.15 4.98
C GLN A 104 1.47 -7.40 5.76
N LEU A 105 1.39 -8.57 5.12
CA LEU A 105 1.03 -9.82 5.78
C LEU A 105 2.04 -10.21 6.86
N PHE A 106 3.34 -10.19 6.54
CA PHE A 106 4.39 -10.53 7.51
C PHE A 106 4.52 -9.47 8.60
N THR A 107 4.50 -8.18 8.22
CA THR A 107 4.56 -7.09 9.21
C THR A 107 3.37 -7.15 10.16
N GLY A 108 2.16 -7.37 9.64
CA GLY A 108 0.96 -7.55 10.45
C GLY A 108 1.06 -8.75 11.39
N THR A 109 1.60 -9.88 10.91
CA THR A 109 1.80 -11.07 11.76
C THR A 109 2.84 -10.82 12.87
N ILE A 110 3.88 -10.05 12.60
CA ILE A 110 4.88 -9.65 13.60
C ILE A 110 4.23 -8.73 14.64
N ILE A 111 3.43 -7.76 14.21
CA ILE A 111 2.69 -6.85 15.10
C ILE A 111 1.71 -7.66 15.98
N ASP A 112 0.93 -8.57 15.39
CA ASP A 112 0.01 -9.46 16.11
C ASP A 112 0.73 -10.28 17.20
N PHE A 113 1.94 -10.78 16.91
CA PHE A 113 2.76 -11.50 17.90
C PHE A 113 3.18 -10.60 19.06
N PHE A 114 3.60 -9.36 18.80
CA PHE A 114 4.02 -8.44 19.88
C PHE A 114 2.84 -7.95 20.73
N LEU A 115 1.66 -7.73 20.15
CA LEU A 115 0.49 -7.25 20.89
C LEU A 115 -0.24 -8.38 21.63
N SER A 116 -0.50 -9.48 20.93
CA SER A 116 -1.44 -10.51 21.39
C SER A 116 -0.74 -11.83 21.73
N HIS A 117 0.57 -11.96 21.47
CA HIS A 117 1.33 -13.22 21.55
C HIS A 117 0.73 -14.35 20.68
N GLU A 118 -0.12 -14.00 19.73
CA GLU A 118 -0.76 -14.93 18.81
C GLU A 118 0.03 -15.03 17.51
N LEU A 119 0.54 -16.22 17.21
CA LEU A 119 1.19 -16.53 15.94
C LEU A 119 0.28 -17.40 15.07
N SER A 120 -0.25 -16.80 14.01
CA SER A 120 -1.00 -17.56 13.01
C SER A 120 -0.07 -18.30 12.07
N MET A 121 0.15 -19.59 12.32
CA MET A 121 0.94 -20.45 11.45
C MET A 121 0.40 -20.49 10.01
N GLY A 122 -0.92 -20.36 9.85
CA GLY A 122 -1.55 -20.27 8.54
C GLY A 122 -1.11 -19.04 7.74
N LYS A 123 -1.05 -17.86 8.38
CA LYS A 123 -0.53 -16.63 7.73
C LYS A 123 0.92 -16.83 7.30
N ILE A 124 1.77 -17.40 8.16
CA ILE A 124 3.19 -17.60 7.88
C ILE A 124 3.40 -18.56 6.70
N VAL A 125 2.79 -19.75 6.77
CA VAL A 125 2.94 -20.77 5.73
C VAL A 125 2.39 -20.24 4.41
N GLY A 126 1.18 -19.67 4.41
CA GLY A 126 0.59 -19.06 3.22
C GLY A 126 1.46 -17.93 2.64
N GLY A 127 1.99 -17.05 3.49
CA GLY A 127 2.90 -15.97 3.10
C GLY A 127 4.17 -16.49 2.45
N ILE A 128 4.76 -17.58 2.97
CA ILE A 128 5.94 -18.23 2.38
C ILE A 128 5.60 -18.82 1.00
N PHE A 129 4.46 -19.49 0.84
CA PHE A 129 4.03 -19.99 -0.47
C PHE A 129 3.87 -18.87 -1.50
N VAL A 130 3.27 -17.74 -1.10
CA VAL A 130 3.11 -16.57 -1.97
C VAL A 130 4.47 -15.96 -2.33
N LEU A 131 5.41 -15.88 -1.39
CA LEU A 131 6.80 -15.44 -1.63
C LEU A 131 7.54 -16.32 -2.63
N ILE A 132 7.41 -17.64 -2.49
CA ILE A 132 8.03 -18.60 -3.41
C ILE A 132 7.42 -18.41 -4.80
N GLY A 133 6.09 -18.32 -4.91
CA GLY A 133 5.41 -18.10 -6.18
C GLY A 133 5.81 -16.78 -6.86
N LEU A 134 5.88 -15.68 -6.10
CA LEU A 134 6.35 -14.39 -6.59
C LEU A 134 7.80 -14.48 -7.09
N THR A 135 8.68 -15.11 -6.31
CA THR A 135 10.11 -15.24 -6.67
C THR A 135 10.28 -16.08 -7.92
N TYR A 136 9.57 -17.20 -8.02
CA TYR A 136 9.56 -18.04 -9.20
C TYR A 136 9.09 -17.27 -10.44
N ASN A 137 7.97 -16.54 -10.33
CA ASN A 137 7.43 -15.75 -11.42
C ASN A 137 8.42 -14.66 -11.87
N LEU A 138 9.05 -13.96 -10.92
CA LEU A 138 10.10 -12.97 -11.20
C LEU A 138 11.33 -13.58 -11.89
N LEU A 139 11.70 -14.83 -11.59
CA LEU A 139 12.82 -15.51 -12.24
C LEU A 139 12.51 -15.92 -13.67
N VAL A 140 11.28 -16.38 -13.92
CA VAL A 140 10.81 -16.76 -15.26
C VAL A 140 10.66 -15.54 -16.16
N ASP A 141 10.11 -14.45 -15.65
CA ASP A 141 9.89 -13.21 -16.39
C ASP A 141 11.16 -12.36 -16.55
N ARG A 142 12.32 -12.80 -16.02
CA ARG A 142 13.58 -12.14 -16.33
C ARG A 142 13.78 -12.21 -17.84
N PRO A 143 13.88 -11.06 -18.53
CA PRO A 143 14.24 -11.10 -19.94
C PRO A 143 15.57 -11.83 -20.02
N ILE A 144 15.60 -12.95 -20.73
CA ILE A 144 16.84 -13.60 -21.15
C ILE A 144 17.61 -12.48 -21.83
N LYS A 145 18.67 -11.96 -21.17
CA LYS A 145 19.63 -11.09 -21.83
C LYS A 145 20.22 -11.97 -22.92
N THR A 146 19.67 -11.87 -24.14
CA THR A 146 20.39 -12.28 -25.33
C THR A 146 21.69 -11.51 -25.25
N VAL A 147 22.76 -12.24 -24.95
CA VAL A 147 24.13 -11.76 -25.06
C VAL A 147 24.22 -11.25 -26.48
N LYS A 148 24.13 -9.93 -26.66
CA LYS A 148 24.37 -9.28 -27.94
C LYS A 148 25.85 -9.54 -28.18
N HIS A 149 26.15 -10.61 -28.91
CA HIS A 149 27.49 -10.91 -29.39
C HIS A 149 28.03 -9.64 -30.04
N SER A 150 29.09 -9.11 -29.45
CA SER A 150 29.98 -8.18 -30.14
C SER A 150 30.56 -8.88 -31.37
N HIS A 151 31.00 -8.05 -32.32
CA HIS A 151 31.71 -8.38 -33.56
C HIS A 151 30.85 -8.61 -34.81
N VAL A 152 30.58 -7.52 -35.52
CA VAL A 152 31.02 -7.44 -36.91
C VAL A 152 31.76 -6.11 -37.09
N GLN A 153 33.06 -6.24 -37.39
CA GLN A 153 33.94 -5.21 -37.90
C GLN A 153 33.56 -4.90 -39.36
N LEU A 154 33.44 -3.60 -39.69
CA LEU A 154 33.98 -2.88 -40.86
C LEU A 154 33.22 -1.56 -41.02
#